data_AF-A0A3S3QTN9-F1
#
_entry.id   AF-A0A3S3QTN9-F1
#
_cell.length_a   1.000
_cell.length_b   1.000
_cell.length_c   1.000
_cell.angle_alpha   90.00
_cell.angle_beta   90.00
_cell.angle_gamma   90.00
#
_symmetry.space_group_name_H-M   'P 1'
#
loop_
_entity.id
_entity.type
_entity.pdbx_description
1 polymer ?
#
loop_
_entity_poly.entity_id
_entity_poly.type
_entity_poly.pdbx_seq_one_letter_code
_entity_poly.pdbx_strand_id
1 'polypeptide(L)' 'MKKYTKEELEEALRSHASTISKCEKAFLKLKENTAQRTLLSRRIKALYISVDLIERELSGLV' A
#
# COMPACT_ATOMS: atom_id res chain seq x y z
N MET A 1 9.69 -19.50 -9.43
CA MET A 1 9.66 -18.25 -8.65
C MET A 1 10.25 -18.53 -7.28
N LYS A 2 11.14 -17.68 -6.77
CA LYS A 2 11.57 -17.76 -5.36
C LYS A 2 10.35 -17.46 -4.49
N LYS A 3 10.09 -18.28 -3.48
CA LYS A 3 9.12 -17.94 -2.42
C LYS A 3 9.73 -16.81 -1.60
N TYR A 4 8.94 -15.79 -1.31
CA TYR A 4 9.31 -14.74 -0.37
C TYR A 4 9.37 -15.32 1.05
N THR A 5 10.30 -14.84 1.86
CA THR A 5 10.30 -15.21 3.29
C THR A 5 9.21 -14.44 4.04
N LYS A 6 8.82 -14.96 5.20
CA LYS A 6 7.86 -14.28 6.07
C LYS A 6 8.34 -12.86 6.43
N GLU A 7 9.62 -12.72 6.73
CA GLU A 7 10.25 -11.46 7.11
C GLU A 7 10.24 -10.45 5.95
N GLU A 8 10.46 -10.90 4.71
CA GLU A 8 10.37 -10.05 3.52
C GLU A 8 8.94 -9.52 3.31
N LEU A 9 7.93 -10.38 3.51
CA LEU A 9 6.52 -9.99 3.40
C LEU A 9 6.12 -9.01 4.51
N GLU A 10 6.54 -9.26 5.76
CA GLU A 10 6.29 -8.35 6.87
C GLU A 10 6.98 -6.98 6.70
N GLU A 11 8.21 -6.96 6.18
CA GLU A 11 8.90 -5.70 5.85
C GLU A 11 8.18 -4.96 4.71
N ALA A 12 7.71 -5.68 3.70
CA ALA A 12 6.90 -5.08 2.65
C ALA A 12 5.62 -4.43 3.23
N LEU A 13 4.92 -5.10 4.16
CA LEU A 13 3.75 -4.54 4.84
C LEU A 13 4.08 -3.25 5.60
N ARG A 14 5.18 -3.22 6.38
CA ARG A 14 5.63 -2.02 7.10
C ARG A 14 5.92 -0.85 6.15
N SER A 15 6.59 -1.13 5.03
CA SER A 15 6.91 -0.15 4.00
C SER A 15 5.65 0.40 3.31
N HIS A 16 4.70 -0.47 2.99
CA HIS A 16 3.41 -0.07 2.40
C HIS A 16 2.58 0.77 3.37
N ALA A 17 2.45 0.36 4.63
CA ALA A 17 1.72 1.12 5.66
C ALA A 17 2.27 2.55 5.81
N SER A 18 3.61 2.68 5.86
CA SER A 18 4.28 3.99 5.92
C SER A 18 4.00 4.84 4.68
N THR A 19 3.98 4.22 3.50
CA THR A 19 3.70 4.90 2.23
C THR A 19 2.24 5.34 2.14
N ILE A 20 1.29 4.48 2.52
CA ILE A 20 -0.13 4.79 2.58
C ILE A 20 -0.38 5.99 3.49
N SER A 21 0.17 5.98 4.71
CA SER A 21 0.00 7.09 5.66
C SER A 21 0.51 8.43 5.10
N LYS A 22 1.65 8.41 4.40
CA LYS A 22 2.18 9.61 3.72
C LYS A 22 1.27 10.06 2.58
N CYS A 23 0.77 9.13 1.78
CA CYS A 23 -0.16 9.44 0.68
C CYS A 23 -1.48 10.00 1.20
N GLU A 24 -2.05 9.47 2.28
CA GLU A 24 -3.29 9.98 2.89
C GLU A 24 -3.10 11.40 3.43
N LYS A 25 -2.00 11.65 4.16
CA LYS A 25 -1.65 13.01 4.62
C LYS A 25 -1.46 13.99 3.48
N ALA A 26 -0.85 13.54 2.37
CA ALA A 26 -0.72 14.37 1.17
C ALA A 26 -2.08 14.62 0.51
N PHE A 27 -2.96 13.61 0.45
CA PHE A 27 -4.30 13.71 -0.12
C PHE A 27 -5.15 14.77 0.58
N LEU A 28 -5.09 14.83 1.91
CA LEU A 28 -5.80 15.85 2.71
C LEU A 28 -5.37 17.28 2.40
N LYS A 29 -4.12 17.49 1.94
CA LYS A 29 -3.59 18.81 1.57
C LYS A 29 -3.92 19.22 0.14
N LEU A 30 -4.41 18.30 -0.69
CA LEU A 30 -4.71 18.57 -2.09
C LEU A 30 -6.11 19.15 -2.26
N LYS A 31 -6.19 20.19 -3.09
CA LYS A 31 -7.48 20.77 -3.50
C LYS A 31 -8.34 19.73 -4.21
N GLU A 32 -9.64 19.85 -3.99
CA GLU A 32 -10.66 19.07 -4.70
C GLU A 32 -10.59 19.32 -6.20
N ASN A 33 -10.97 18.31 -6.99
CA ASN A 33 -11.00 18.35 -8.45
C ASN A 33 -9.64 18.60 -9.14
N THR A 34 -8.53 18.34 -8.46
CA THR A 34 -7.20 18.35 -9.09
C THR A 34 -6.82 16.98 -9.65
N ALA A 35 -6.08 16.98 -10.77
CA ALA A 35 -5.53 15.74 -11.34
C ALA A 35 -4.64 14.99 -10.35
N GLN A 36 -3.88 15.73 -9.52
CA GLN A 36 -3.03 15.21 -8.47
C GLN A 36 -3.84 14.46 -7.40
N ARG A 37 -4.99 14.99 -6.97
CA ARG A 37 -5.86 14.32 -5.99
C ARG A 37 -6.45 13.03 -6.55
N THR A 38 -6.87 13.03 -7.80
CA THR A 38 -7.37 11.83 -8.49
C THR A 38 -6.28 10.77 -8.62
N LEU A 39 -5.08 11.15 -9.06
CA LEU A 39 -3.94 10.25 -9.19
C LEU A 39 -3.56 9.64 -7.83
N LEU A 40 -3.51 10.47 -6.78
CA LEU A 40 -3.14 10.02 -5.45
C LEU A 40 -4.18 9.07 -4.85
N SER A 41 -5.47 9.31 -5.07
CA SER A 41 -6.54 8.37 -4.68
C SER A 41 -6.36 7.00 -5.34
N ARG A 42 -6.05 6.97 -6.64
CA ARG A 42 -5.79 5.71 -7.36
C ARG A 42 -4.57 4.98 -6.83
N ARG A 43 -3.49 5.71 -6.49
CA ARG A 43 -2.28 5.13 -5.89
C ARG A 43 -2.54 4.54 -4.51
N ILE A 44 -3.28 5.24 -3.65
CA ILE A 44 -3.67 4.74 -2.33
C ILE A 44 -4.47 3.42 -2.48
N LYS A 45 -5.45 3.38 -3.39
CA LYS A 45 -6.21 2.14 -3.66
C LYS A 45 -5.30 0.99 -4.11
N ALA A 46 -4.35 1.26 -5.01
CA ALA A 46 -3.40 0.24 -5.46
C ALA A 46 -2.51 -0.27 -4.32
N LEU A 47 -2.07 0.61 -3.41
CA LEU A 47 -1.29 0.21 -2.23
C LEU A 47 -2.09 -0.68 -1.28
N TYR A 48 -3.38 -0.37 -1.05
CA TYR A 48 -4.25 -1.23 -0.25
C TYR A 48 -4.46 -2.62 -0.89
N ILE A 49 -4.59 -2.69 -2.22
CA ILE A 49 -4.66 -3.98 -2.93
C ILE A 49 -3.35 -4.76 -2.76
N SER A 50 -2.20 -4.08 -2.87
CA SER A 50 -0.88 -4.69 -2.65
C SER A 50 -0.77 -5.29 -1.24
N VAL A 51 -1.22 -4.56 -0.21
CA VAL A 51 -1.26 -5.03 1.18
C VAL A 51 -2.14 -6.28 1.32
N ASP A 52 -3.37 -6.26 0.80
CA ASP A 52 -4.29 -7.42 0.85
C ASP A 52 -3.67 -8.65 0.17
N LEU A 53 -2.97 -8.49 -0.95
CA LEU A 53 -2.27 -9.60 -1.61
C LEU A 53 -1.11 -10.14 -0.77
N ILE A 54 -0.33 -9.27 -0.12
CA ILE A 54 0.77 -9.68 0.76
C ILE A 54 0.22 -10.41 1.99
N GLU A 55 -0.85 -9.91 2.61
CA GLU A 55 -1.49 -10.55 3.77
C GLU A 55 -2.07 -11.92 3.44
N ARG A 56 -2.61 -12.10 2.22
CA ARG A 56 -3.07 -13.42 1.74
C ARG A 56 -1.94 -14.41 1.59
N GLU A 57 -0.81 -13.98 1.00
CA GLU A 57 0.38 -14.83 0.90
C GLU A 57 0.90 -15.19 2.31
N LEU A 58 0.91 -14.23 3.23
CA LEU A 58 1.33 -14.45 4.62
C LEU A 58 0.39 -15.43 5.36
N SER A 59 -0.93 -15.33 5.14
CA SER A 59 -1.92 -16.21 5.75
C SER A 59 -1.88 -17.63 5.20
N GLY A 60 -1.48 -17.81 3.93
CA GLY A 60 -1.26 -19.13 3.33
C GLY A 60 0.08 -19.78 3.69
N LEU A 61 0.98 -19.06 4.36
CA LEU A 61 2.25 -19.58 4.89
C LEU A 61 2.13 -20.11 6.34
N VAL A 62 0.99 -19.87 7.01
CA VAL A 62 0.69 -20.31 8.39
C VAL A 62 -0.14 -21.58 8.36
#